data_AF-A0A7S1UV77-F1
#
_entry.id   AF-A0A7S1UV77-F1
#
_cell.length_a   1.000
_cell.length_b   1.000
_cell.length_c   1.000
_cell.angle_alpha   90.00
_cell.angle_beta   90.00
_cell.angle_gamma   90.00
#
_symmetry.space_group_name_H-M   'P 1'
#
loop_
_entity.id
_entity.type
_entity.pdbx_description
1 polymer ?
#
loop_
_entity_poly.entity_id
_entity_poly.type
_entity_poly.pdbx_seq_one_letter_code
_entity_poly.pdbx_strand_id
1 'polypeptide(L)'
;NNNNNNNSTTTSSSSSSSWINNNNPFGAAVTDYLRGSNTRSKSTSKVGLCAIVKDASRYLDEWADYHLEALDFTELFLYDNNEHFVLEEWANNRRKAYASNNNPSRNPPPKNVTALHVPGQDTIQWEYYDDCIQRFGHRVDYMGFMDDDEFLVLKSHHKTVADFLDDTLVPGSSLSINWRLFGSSNKTDYTPLPVLYRFQYRLEEFLDPRVKTFVRPKDFLSMVTAHSVILRQGKAEDGSEDIAADVLETPARRDTFGQAKMMPQNGIFNYHQPPLG
;
A
#
# COMPACT_ATOMS: atom_id res chain seq x y z
N ASN A 1 -9.79 9.92 -61.35
CA ASN A 1 -10.97 9.13 -60.92
C ASN A 1 -10.47 7.81 -60.35
N ASN A 2 -10.64 7.66 -59.03
CA ASN A 2 -10.53 6.46 -58.15
C ASN A 2 -9.25 5.60 -58.18
N ASN A 3 -8.43 5.58 -57.10
CA ASN A 3 -8.58 4.86 -55.82
C ASN A 3 -8.60 3.32 -55.94
N ASN A 4 -7.54 2.66 -55.43
CA ASN A 4 -7.67 1.82 -54.23
C ASN A 4 -6.31 1.37 -53.68
N ASN A 5 -6.11 1.68 -52.40
CA ASN A 5 -5.09 1.19 -51.48
C ASN A 5 -5.33 -0.29 -51.14
N ASN A 6 -4.24 -1.02 -50.81
CA ASN A 6 -4.27 -2.05 -49.76
C ASN A 6 -2.86 -2.21 -49.17
N ASN A 7 -2.64 -1.56 -48.02
CA ASN A 7 -1.51 -1.78 -47.12
C ASN A 7 -1.85 -2.93 -46.17
N SER A 8 -1.04 -3.98 -46.16
CA SER A 8 -1.00 -4.98 -45.10
C SER A 8 -0.25 -4.41 -43.89
N THR A 9 -0.92 -4.23 -42.76
CA THR A 9 -0.29 -3.84 -41.50
C THR A 9 -0.59 -4.90 -40.45
N THR A 10 0.48 -5.48 -39.92
CA THR A 10 0.54 -6.40 -38.77
C THR A 10 -0.05 -5.76 -37.51
N THR A 11 -0.99 -6.45 -36.89
CA THR A 11 -1.60 -6.08 -35.61
C THR A 11 -0.65 -6.36 -34.45
N SER A 12 -0.14 -5.31 -33.82
CA SER A 12 0.38 -5.34 -32.45
C SER A 12 -0.66 -4.68 -31.55
N SER A 13 -1.32 -5.47 -30.70
CA SER A 13 -2.27 -4.99 -29.71
C SER A 13 -1.52 -4.58 -28.44
N SER A 14 -1.11 -3.31 -28.37
CA SER A 14 -0.68 -2.69 -27.12
C SER A 14 -1.94 -2.30 -26.32
N SER A 15 -2.32 -3.12 -25.34
CA SER A 15 -3.33 -2.76 -24.35
C SER A 15 -2.68 -1.95 -23.24
N SER A 16 -2.48 -0.66 -23.47
CA SER A 16 -2.11 0.33 -22.45
C SER A 16 -3.38 0.78 -21.71
N SER A 17 -3.72 0.06 -20.63
CA SER A 17 -4.79 0.44 -19.71
C SER A 17 -4.27 1.45 -18.69
N SER A 18 -4.30 2.75 -19.01
CA SER A 18 -4.20 3.80 -17.99
C SER A 18 -5.54 3.85 -17.24
N TRP A 19 -5.53 3.52 -15.95
CA TRP A 19 -6.74 3.46 -15.11
C TRP A 19 -7.35 4.83 -14.77
N ILE A 20 -6.72 5.92 -15.22
CA ILE A 20 -7.21 7.28 -15.09
C ILE A 20 -8.04 7.62 -16.34
N ASN A 21 -9.22 7.01 -16.46
CA ASN A 21 -10.28 7.49 -17.37
C ASN A 21 -11.48 7.89 -16.51
N ASN A 22 -11.92 9.14 -16.67
CA ASN A 22 -12.99 9.81 -15.89
C ASN A 22 -14.40 9.19 -15.99
N ASN A 23 -14.51 7.93 -16.44
CA ASN A 23 -15.74 7.15 -16.41
C ASN A 23 -15.75 6.13 -15.27
N ASN A 24 -14.76 6.15 -14.37
CA ASN A 24 -14.78 5.34 -13.16
C ASN A 24 -15.52 6.10 -12.03
N PRO A 25 -16.67 5.60 -11.54
CA PRO A 25 -17.44 6.24 -10.46
C PRO A 25 -16.66 6.43 -9.14
N PHE A 26 -15.47 5.84 -9.01
CA PHE A 26 -14.61 5.99 -7.83
C PHE A 26 -13.80 7.27 -7.79
N GLY A 27 -13.40 7.82 -8.94
CA GLY A 27 -12.70 9.10 -8.95
C GLY A 27 -13.57 10.24 -8.41
N ALA A 28 -14.89 10.16 -8.65
CA ALA A 28 -15.88 11.15 -8.25
C ALA A 28 -16.41 10.95 -6.82
N ALA A 29 -16.63 9.71 -6.38
CA ALA A 29 -17.10 9.44 -5.02
C ALA A 29 -16.05 9.79 -3.96
N VAL A 30 -14.76 9.55 -4.25
CA VAL A 30 -13.64 9.92 -3.37
C VAL A 30 -13.52 11.44 -3.24
N THR A 31 -13.77 12.20 -4.32
CA THR A 31 -13.69 13.67 -4.26
C THR A 31 -14.80 14.29 -3.39
N ASP A 32 -15.95 13.64 -3.25
CA ASP A 32 -17.09 14.14 -2.49
C ASP A 32 -16.99 13.81 -0.99
N TYR A 33 -16.44 12.66 -0.60
CA TYR A 33 -16.10 12.34 0.79
C TYR A 33 -15.09 13.35 1.39
N LEU A 34 -14.20 13.89 0.56
CA LEU A 34 -13.14 14.83 0.97
C LEU A 34 -13.61 16.27 1.22
N ARG A 35 -14.90 16.62 1.03
CA ARG A 35 -15.41 18.00 1.24
C ARG A 35 -15.88 18.34 2.65
N GLY A 36 -15.79 17.41 3.62
CA GLY A 36 -16.01 17.70 5.03
C GLY A 36 -14.97 18.70 5.59
N SER A 37 -15.45 19.83 6.14
CA SER A 37 -14.66 20.95 6.66
C SER A 37 -14.09 20.66 8.05
N ASN A 38 -12.77 20.48 8.14
CA ASN A 38 -12.05 20.61 9.40
C ASN A 38 -10.84 21.54 9.16
N THR A 39 -10.74 22.61 9.95
CA THR A 39 -9.82 23.75 9.74
C THR A 39 -8.40 23.48 10.25
N ARG A 40 -7.91 22.24 10.15
CA ARG A 40 -6.52 21.91 10.48
C ARG A 40 -5.68 22.12 9.22
N SER A 41 -4.59 22.86 9.34
CA SER A 41 -3.61 22.97 8.25
C SER A 41 -3.11 21.57 7.91
N LYS A 42 -3.11 21.21 6.62
CA LYS A 42 -2.55 19.97 6.13
C LYS A 42 -1.10 19.83 6.62
N SER A 43 -0.74 18.67 7.13
CA SER A 43 0.64 18.33 7.52
C SER A 43 1.60 18.50 6.34
N THR A 44 2.82 18.95 6.64
CA THR A 44 3.93 19.00 5.69
C THR A 44 4.93 17.86 5.88
N SER A 45 4.68 16.96 6.84
CA SER A 45 5.56 15.85 7.17
C SER A 45 5.64 14.84 6.02
N LYS A 46 6.84 14.36 5.74
CA LYS A 46 7.09 13.33 4.74
C LYS A 46 6.96 11.95 5.36
N VAL A 47 6.15 11.10 4.75
CA VAL A 47 5.94 9.72 5.21
C VAL A 47 6.45 8.77 4.13
N GLY A 48 7.34 7.86 4.54
CA GLY A 48 7.83 6.76 3.71
C GLY A 48 7.16 5.44 4.07
N LEU A 49 6.97 4.57 3.09
CA LEU A 49 6.54 3.19 3.30
C LEU A 49 7.61 2.24 2.79
N CYS A 50 8.04 1.32 3.66
CA CYS A 50 8.98 0.27 3.29
C CYS A 50 8.25 -1.07 3.17
N ALA A 51 8.48 -1.76 2.05
CA ALA A 51 7.89 -3.07 1.78
C ALA A 51 8.89 -4.00 1.09
N ILE A 52 8.72 -5.30 1.30
CA ILE A 52 9.51 -6.35 0.65
C ILE A 52 8.59 -7.08 -0.31
N VAL A 53 8.94 -7.08 -1.58
CA VAL A 53 8.15 -7.67 -2.65
C VAL A 53 8.80 -8.98 -3.07
N LYS A 54 8.05 -10.07 -2.94
CA LYS A 54 8.41 -11.39 -3.47
C LYS A 54 7.18 -12.00 -4.10
N ASP A 55 7.31 -12.47 -5.34
CA ASP A 55 6.22 -12.92 -6.19
C ASP A 55 5.15 -11.84 -6.36
N ALA A 56 5.59 -10.68 -6.90
CA ALA A 56 4.81 -9.45 -6.97
C ALA A 56 3.37 -9.69 -7.41
N SER A 57 2.42 -9.23 -6.58
CA SER A 57 1.00 -9.34 -6.87
C SER A 57 0.64 -8.60 -8.16
N ARG A 58 -0.35 -9.12 -8.90
CA ARG A 58 -0.97 -8.40 -10.03
C ARG A 58 -1.64 -7.08 -9.61
N TYR A 59 -1.75 -6.84 -8.31
CA TYR A 59 -2.32 -5.65 -7.70
C TYR A 59 -1.27 -4.66 -7.16
N LEU A 60 0.02 -4.84 -7.47
CA LEU A 60 1.08 -3.94 -7.00
C LEU A 60 0.85 -2.47 -7.43
N ASP A 61 0.33 -2.24 -8.64
CA ASP A 61 -0.03 -0.90 -9.10
C ASP A 61 -1.13 -0.26 -8.24
N GLU A 62 -2.18 -1.02 -7.91
CA GLU A 62 -3.24 -0.56 -7.02
C GLU A 62 -2.70 -0.27 -5.62
N TRP A 63 -1.89 -1.17 -5.08
CA TRP A 63 -1.28 -0.99 -3.76
C TRP A 63 -0.41 0.27 -3.72
N ALA A 64 0.42 0.49 -4.74
CA ALA A 64 1.26 1.67 -4.83
C ALA A 64 0.43 2.96 -4.99
N ASP A 65 -0.58 2.96 -5.86
CA ASP A 65 -1.48 4.10 -6.07
C ASP A 65 -2.29 4.43 -4.81
N TYR A 66 -2.79 3.41 -4.10
CA TYR A 66 -3.53 3.60 -2.87
C TYR A 66 -2.69 4.31 -1.81
N HIS A 67 -1.47 3.83 -1.56
CA HIS A 67 -0.61 4.44 -0.55
C HIS A 67 -0.08 5.81 -1.01
N LEU A 68 0.41 5.93 -2.25
CA LEU A 68 0.98 7.18 -2.74
C LEU A 68 -0.08 8.26 -2.96
N GLU A 69 -1.16 7.96 -3.68
CA GLU A 69 -2.11 8.97 -4.15
C GLU A 69 -3.29 9.15 -3.18
N ALA A 70 -3.84 8.07 -2.62
CA ALA A 70 -5.01 8.17 -1.74
C ALA A 70 -4.64 8.54 -0.29
N LEU A 71 -3.58 7.95 0.26
CA LEU A 71 -3.13 8.21 1.64
C LEU A 71 -2.02 9.27 1.75
N ASP A 72 -1.54 9.77 0.61
CA ASP A 72 -0.53 10.80 0.50
C ASP A 72 0.87 10.41 1.01
N PHE A 73 1.23 9.12 1.02
CA PHE A 73 2.63 8.71 1.27
C PHE A 73 3.56 9.40 0.27
N THR A 74 4.72 9.86 0.71
CA THR A 74 5.64 10.66 -0.11
C THR A 74 6.70 9.83 -0.82
N GLU A 75 7.03 8.66 -0.27
CA GLU A 75 8.12 7.79 -0.70
C GLU A 75 7.70 6.33 -0.53
N LEU A 76 7.95 5.50 -1.56
CA LEU A 76 7.95 4.04 -1.43
C LEU A 76 9.38 3.52 -1.53
N PHE A 77 9.77 2.65 -0.60
CA PHE A 77 11.04 1.92 -0.59
C PHE A 77 10.73 0.43 -0.72
N LEU A 78 10.98 -0.13 -1.90
CA LEU A 78 10.60 -1.50 -2.22
C LEU A 78 11.84 -2.39 -2.38
N TYR A 79 11.92 -3.44 -1.57
CA TYR A 79 12.98 -4.44 -1.62
C TYR A 79 12.47 -5.62 -2.45
N ASP A 80 13.04 -5.81 -3.63
CA ASP A 80 12.70 -6.88 -4.56
C ASP A 80 13.48 -8.16 -4.20
N ASN A 81 12.79 -9.09 -3.54
CA ASN A 81 13.32 -10.40 -3.16
C ASN A 81 12.89 -11.51 -4.15
N ASN A 82 12.69 -11.16 -5.42
CA ASN A 82 12.57 -12.13 -6.50
C ASN A 82 13.97 -12.55 -6.99
N GLU A 83 14.06 -13.68 -7.70
CA GLU A 83 15.32 -14.11 -8.33
C GLU A 83 15.81 -13.13 -9.42
N HIS A 84 14.87 -12.44 -10.05
CA HIS A 84 15.12 -11.41 -11.06
C HIS A 84 14.62 -10.05 -10.57
N PHE A 85 15.20 -8.96 -11.05
CA PHE A 85 14.84 -7.60 -10.62
C PHE A 85 13.53 -7.11 -11.28
N VAL A 86 12.40 -7.75 -10.94
CA VAL A 86 11.08 -7.47 -11.54
C VAL A 86 10.59 -6.04 -11.26
N LEU A 87 10.98 -5.46 -10.12
CA LEU A 87 10.58 -4.10 -9.74
C LEU A 87 11.30 -3.00 -10.54
N GLU A 88 12.46 -3.28 -11.15
CA GLU A 88 13.16 -2.27 -11.95
C GLU A 88 12.34 -1.89 -13.18
N GLU A 89 11.88 -2.90 -13.92
CA GLU A 89 11.03 -2.67 -15.09
C GLU A 89 9.71 -2.02 -14.68
N TRP A 90 9.06 -2.53 -13.63
CA TRP A 90 7.81 -1.98 -13.12
C TRP A 90 7.95 -0.50 -12.73
N ALA A 91 8.96 -0.14 -11.93
CA ALA A 91 9.19 1.24 -11.49
C ALA A 91 9.53 2.17 -12.67
N ASN A 92 10.28 1.68 -13.66
CA ASN A 92 10.58 2.44 -14.88
C ASN A 92 9.34 2.67 -15.75
N ASN A 93 8.49 1.66 -15.89
CA ASN A 93 7.23 1.77 -16.63
C ASN A 93 6.27 2.74 -15.96
N ARG A 94 6.15 2.68 -14.63
CA ARG A 94 5.41 3.66 -13.84
C ARG A 94 5.92 5.08 -14.09
N ARG A 95 7.24 5.32 -13.95
CA ARG A 95 7.84 6.65 -14.20
C ARG A 95 7.55 7.17 -15.62
N LYS A 96 7.65 6.32 -16.63
CA LYS A 96 7.34 6.67 -18.03
C LYS A 96 5.87 7.03 -18.21
N ALA A 97 4.95 6.29 -17.60
CA ALA A 97 3.52 6.56 -17.67
C ALA A 97 3.18 7.97 -17.16
N TYR A 98 3.73 8.37 -16.00
CA TYR A 98 3.56 9.73 -15.48
C TYR A 98 4.21 10.79 -16.39
N ALA A 99 5.42 10.54 -16.90
CA ALA A 99 6.12 11.49 -17.77
C ALA A 99 5.43 11.70 -19.12
N SER A 100 4.77 10.68 -19.66
CA SER A 100 4.05 10.73 -20.94
C SER A 100 2.74 11.52 -20.89
N ASN A 101 2.25 11.82 -19.70
CA ASN A 101 0.91 12.34 -19.47
C ASN A 101 0.98 13.88 -19.26
N ASN A 102 1.05 14.62 -20.37
CA ASN A 102 1.44 16.04 -20.52
C ASN A 102 0.50 17.11 -19.90
N ASN A 103 -0.27 16.81 -18.85
CA ASN A 103 -1.11 17.81 -18.17
C ASN A 103 -0.60 18.09 -16.74
N PRO A 104 0.23 19.13 -16.52
CA PRO A 104 0.84 19.42 -15.21
C PRO A 104 -0.17 19.81 -14.13
N SER A 105 -1.36 20.30 -14.52
CA SER A 105 -2.44 20.64 -13.58
C SER A 105 -3.23 19.42 -13.12
N ARG A 106 -3.16 18.30 -13.85
CA ARG A 106 -3.84 17.04 -13.51
C ARG A 106 -2.89 15.97 -13.00
N ASN A 107 -1.60 16.07 -13.31
CA ASN A 107 -0.58 15.12 -12.93
C ASN A 107 0.52 15.85 -12.14
N PRO A 108 0.43 15.88 -10.79
CA PRO A 108 1.60 16.24 -10.00
C PRO A 108 2.79 15.34 -10.36
N PRO A 109 4.04 15.79 -10.14
CA PRO A 109 5.20 14.94 -10.38
C PRO A 109 5.02 13.61 -9.64
N PRO A 110 5.36 12.46 -10.25
CA PRO A 110 5.19 11.18 -9.63
C PRO A 110 5.92 11.18 -8.29
N LYS A 111 5.23 10.70 -7.26
CA LYS A 111 5.87 10.48 -5.98
C LYS A 111 6.98 9.43 -6.12
N ASN A 112 7.97 9.54 -5.26
CA ASN A 112 9.20 8.80 -5.42
C ASN A 112 9.00 7.33 -5.06
N VAL A 113 9.47 6.47 -5.96
CA VAL A 113 9.53 5.02 -5.77
C VAL A 113 10.98 4.61 -5.94
N THR A 114 11.56 4.02 -4.91
CA THR A 114 12.92 3.48 -4.89
C THR A 114 12.83 1.97 -4.80
N ALA A 115 13.30 1.25 -5.82
CA ALA A 115 13.36 -0.21 -5.83
C ALA A 115 14.81 -0.68 -5.66
N LEU A 116 15.04 -1.69 -4.83
CA LEU A 116 16.35 -2.34 -4.63
C LEU A 116 16.24 -3.83 -4.87
N HIS A 117 17.16 -4.40 -5.64
CA HIS A 117 17.20 -5.83 -5.85
C HIS A 117 17.98 -6.54 -4.75
N VAL A 118 17.33 -7.48 -4.09
CA VAL A 118 17.89 -8.29 -3.00
C VAL A 118 17.55 -9.78 -3.21
N PRO A 119 18.05 -10.41 -4.29
CA PRO A 119 17.67 -11.77 -4.66
C PRO A 119 18.27 -12.81 -3.71
N GLY A 120 17.57 -13.94 -3.57
CA GLY A 120 18.17 -15.21 -3.15
C GLY A 120 18.69 -15.24 -1.72
N GLN A 121 18.14 -14.42 -0.84
CA GLN A 121 18.46 -14.48 0.58
C GLN A 121 17.26 -15.00 1.36
N ASP A 122 17.45 -16.10 2.09
CA ASP A 122 16.60 -16.50 3.22
C ASP A 122 16.82 -15.55 4.42
N THR A 123 16.97 -14.26 4.16
CA THR A 123 17.13 -13.23 5.18
C THR A 123 15.81 -12.97 5.85
N ILE A 124 15.92 -12.58 7.12
CA ILE A 124 14.75 -12.39 7.95
C ILE A 124 14.18 -11.01 7.61
N GLN A 125 12.88 -10.93 7.34
CA GLN A 125 12.14 -9.73 6.90
C GLN A 125 12.57 -8.42 7.61
N TRP A 126 12.82 -8.50 8.91
CA TRP A 126 13.18 -7.33 9.71
C TRP A 126 14.57 -6.75 9.39
N GLU A 127 15.50 -7.52 8.83
CA GLU A 127 16.82 -7.01 8.40
C GLU A 127 16.67 -6.03 7.22
N TYR A 128 15.75 -6.31 6.30
CA TYR A 128 15.46 -5.39 5.20
C TYR A 128 14.75 -4.13 5.68
N TYR A 129 13.82 -4.25 6.62
CA TYR A 129 13.21 -3.07 7.24
C TYR A 129 14.23 -2.22 8.01
N ASP A 130 15.19 -2.86 8.68
CA ASP A 130 16.30 -2.20 9.37
C ASP A 130 17.22 -1.47 8.37
N ASP A 131 17.66 -2.14 7.29
CA ASP A 131 18.44 -1.50 6.22
C ASP A 131 17.69 -0.34 5.58
N CYS A 132 16.38 -0.49 5.36
CA CYS A 132 15.54 0.51 4.72
C CYS A 132 15.50 1.83 5.50
N ILE A 133 15.27 1.77 6.81
CA ILE A 133 15.25 2.98 7.64
C ILE A 133 16.64 3.56 7.86
N GLN A 134 17.67 2.72 7.98
CA GLN A 134 19.06 3.20 8.06
C GLN A 134 19.47 3.93 6.77
N ARG A 135 19.12 3.37 5.61
CA ARG A 135 19.51 3.89 4.30
C ARG A 135 18.69 5.10 3.87
N PHE A 136 17.38 5.10 4.14
CA PHE A 136 16.45 6.09 3.59
C PHE A 136 15.74 6.94 4.63
N GLY A 137 15.91 6.67 5.93
CA GLY A 137 15.24 7.43 7.00
C GLY A 137 15.53 8.93 6.97
N HIS A 138 16.66 9.36 6.41
CA HIS A 138 16.98 10.79 6.25
C HIS A 138 16.11 11.51 5.20
N ARG A 139 15.31 10.79 4.40
CA ARG A 139 14.44 11.35 3.35
C ARG A 139 13.03 11.67 3.85
N VAL A 140 12.64 11.14 5.01
CA VAL A 140 11.27 11.17 5.52
C VAL A 140 11.24 11.51 7.02
N ASP A 141 10.13 12.06 7.49
CA ASP A 141 9.91 12.38 8.91
C ASP A 141 9.35 11.16 9.67
N TYR A 142 8.59 10.32 8.97
CA TYR A 142 8.05 9.05 9.45
C TYR A 142 8.28 7.93 8.45
N MET A 143 8.44 6.71 8.94
CA MET A 143 8.53 5.51 8.13
C MET A 143 7.61 4.41 8.68
N GLY A 144 6.81 3.83 7.80
CA GLY A 144 6.01 2.63 8.07
C GLY A 144 6.62 1.39 7.42
N PHE A 145 6.34 0.22 8.00
CA PHE A 145 6.80 -1.08 7.50
C PHE A 145 5.60 -2.00 7.29
N MET A 146 5.30 -2.32 6.03
CA MET A 146 4.12 -3.11 5.63
C MET A 146 4.48 -4.06 4.49
N ASP A 147 3.63 -5.05 4.26
CA ASP A 147 3.73 -5.96 3.11
C ASP A 147 3.02 -5.38 1.87
N ASP A 148 3.33 -5.91 0.69
CA ASP A 148 2.82 -5.44 -0.60
C ASP A 148 1.39 -5.90 -0.94
N ASP A 149 0.78 -6.67 -0.03
CA ASP A 149 -0.61 -7.12 -0.05
C ASP A 149 -1.45 -6.52 1.10
N GLU A 150 -0.88 -5.55 1.83
CA GLU A 150 -1.46 -4.90 3.00
C GLU A 150 -1.90 -3.45 2.72
N PHE A 151 -3.11 -3.08 3.13
CA PHE A 151 -3.68 -1.74 2.93
C PHE A 151 -3.93 -1.03 4.26
N LEU A 152 -3.36 0.16 4.42
CA LEU A 152 -3.60 1.00 5.62
C LEU A 152 -4.95 1.71 5.51
N VAL A 153 -5.88 1.43 6.41
CA VAL A 153 -7.17 2.11 6.48
C VAL A 153 -7.19 3.07 7.65
N LEU A 154 -7.27 4.37 7.36
CA LEU A 154 -7.47 5.40 8.38
C LEU A 154 -8.96 5.42 8.78
N LYS A 155 -9.24 5.14 10.06
CA LYS A 155 -10.61 5.19 10.64
C LYS A 155 -10.97 6.55 11.23
N SER A 156 -9.96 7.40 11.37
CA SER A 156 -10.07 8.73 11.93
C SER A 156 -10.52 9.75 10.88
N HIS A 157 -10.76 10.98 11.32
CA HIS A 157 -11.10 12.10 10.44
C HIS A 157 -9.90 12.60 9.58
N HIS A 158 -8.74 11.95 9.69
CA HIS A 158 -7.54 12.28 8.94
C HIS A 158 -7.68 11.84 7.48
N LYS A 159 -7.30 12.72 6.56
CA LYS A 159 -7.35 12.46 5.12
C LYS A 159 -6.03 11.90 4.60
N THR A 160 -4.93 12.15 5.31
CA THR A 160 -3.59 11.71 4.93
C THR A 160 -2.91 10.97 6.07
N VAL A 161 -1.95 10.11 5.72
CA VAL A 161 -1.12 9.42 6.72
C VAL A 161 -0.26 10.40 7.52
N ALA A 162 0.16 11.52 6.91
CA ALA A 162 0.95 12.54 7.60
C ALA A 162 0.14 13.24 8.70
N ASP A 163 -1.10 13.64 8.40
CA ASP A 163 -1.99 14.24 9.41
C ASP A 163 -2.26 13.26 10.56
N PHE A 164 -2.46 11.98 10.23
CA PHE A 164 -2.67 10.91 11.21
C PHE A 164 -1.45 10.74 12.12
N LEU A 165 -0.24 10.63 11.56
CA LEU A 165 0.98 10.38 12.34
C LEU A 165 1.39 11.60 13.18
N ASP A 166 1.22 12.82 12.67
CA ASP A 166 1.49 14.04 13.45
C ASP A 166 0.58 14.16 14.67
N ASP A 167 -0.65 13.65 14.59
CA ASP A 167 -1.61 13.69 15.71
C ASP A 167 -1.42 12.53 16.70
N THR A 168 -0.98 11.37 16.23
CA THR A 168 -0.99 10.12 17.00
C THR A 168 0.38 9.62 17.45
N LEU A 169 1.45 9.89 16.69
CA LEU A 169 2.76 9.31 16.98
C LEU A 169 3.59 10.26 17.87
N VAL A 170 3.65 9.91 19.15
CA VAL A 170 4.34 10.71 20.16
C VAL A 170 5.86 10.72 19.93
N PRO A 171 6.53 11.87 20.15
CA PRO A 171 7.97 11.92 20.08
C PRO A 171 8.71 10.93 20.98
N GLY A 172 9.61 10.10 20.42
CA GLY A 172 10.32 9.07 21.17
C GLY A 172 9.49 7.80 21.36
N SER A 173 8.41 7.61 20.59
CA SER A 173 7.65 6.37 20.53
C SER A 173 7.66 5.76 19.13
N SER A 174 7.06 4.57 19.03
CA SER A 174 6.66 3.96 17.77
C SER A 174 5.17 3.65 17.85
N LEU A 175 4.46 3.80 16.75
CA LEU A 175 3.04 3.47 16.66
C LEU A 175 2.86 2.07 16.07
N SER A 176 2.17 1.20 16.81
CA SER A 176 1.76 -0.11 16.31
C SER A 176 0.32 -0.06 15.83
N ILE A 177 0.06 -0.49 14.60
CA ILE A 177 -1.29 -0.54 14.00
C ILE A 177 -1.72 -1.99 13.88
N ASN A 178 -2.90 -2.30 14.41
CA ASN A 178 -3.46 -3.65 14.36
C ASN A 178 -3.61 -4.16 12.92
N TRP A 179 -3.23 -5.42 12.74
CA TRP A 179 -3.47 -6.13 11.50
C TRP A 179 -4.84 -6.83 11.52
N ARG A 180 -5.56 -6.79 10.41
CA ARG A 180 -6.87 -7.42 10.20
C ARG A 180 -6.86 -8.23 8.91
N LEU A 181 -7.21 -9.50 9.00
CA LEU A 181 -7.33 -10.36 7.83
C LEU A 181 -8.66 -10.12 7.10
N PHE A 182 -8.58 -9.84 5.80
CA PHE A 182 -9.73 -9.91 4.92
C PHE A 182 -9.76 -11.26 4.21
N GLY A 183 -10.92 -11.92 4.24
CA GLY A 183 -11.13 -13.19 3.54
C GLY A 183 -11.31 -13.00 2.04
N SER A 184 -11.26 -14.09 1.28
CA SER A 184 -11.39 -14.05 -0.18
C SER A 184 -12.77 -13.64 -0.69
N SER A 185 -13.76 -13.44 0.18
CA SER A 185 -15.15 -13.16 -0.20
C SER A 185 -15.70 -14.17 -1.23
N ASN A 186 -15.19 -15.42 -1.19
CA ASN A 186 -15.46 -16.49 -2.18
C ASN A 186 -15.04 -16.13 -3.62
N LYS A 187 -14.11 -15.19 -3.80
CA LYS A 187 -13.52 -14.78 -5.07
C LYS A 187 -12.06 -15.24 -5.12
N THR A 188 -11.82 -16.43 -5.65
CA THR A 188 -10.48 -17.03 -5.73
C THR A 188 -9.79 -16.81 -7.08
N ASP A 189 -10.55 -16.48 -8.12
CA ASP A 189 -10.00 -16.21 -9.44
C ASP A 189 -9.63 -14.73 -9.58
N TYR A 190 -8.50 -14.48 -10.23
CA TYR A 190 -8.08 -13.14 -10.59
C TYR A 190 -9.14 -12.42 -11.43
N THR A 191 -9.45 -11.19 -11.05
CA THR A 191 -10.22 -10.26 -11.88
C THR A 191 -9.54 -8.90 -11.87
N PRO A 192 -9.65 -8.11 -12.95
CA PRO A 192 -9.16 -6.73 -12.99
C PRO A 192 -10.17 -5.83 -12.26
N LEU A 193 -10.51 -6.17 -11.02
CA LEU A 193 -11.25 -5.30 -10.10
C LEU A 193 -10.34 -4.99 -8.92
N PRO A 194 -10.40 -3.79 -8.34
CA PRO A 194 -9.49 -3.45 -7.25
C PRO A 194 -9.71 -4.36 -6.03
N VAL A 195 -8.64 -4.69 -5.34
CA VAL A 195 -8.55 -5.58 -4.17
C VAL A 195 -9.59 -5.19 -3.11
N LEU A 196 -9.71 -3.90 -2.78
CA LEU A 196 -10.63 -3.41 -1.76
C LEU A 196 -12.12 -3.63 -2.09
N TYR A 197 -12.44 -4.00 -3.34
CA TYR A 197 -13.79 -4.36 -3.78
C TYR A 197 -13.99 -5.86 -3.88
N ARG A 198 -12.91 -6.56 -4.20
CA ARG A 198 -12.93 -8.02 -4.25
C ARG A 198 -13.15 -8.54 -2.84
N PHE A 199 -12.40 -8.04 -1.86
CA PHE A 199 -12.34 -8.58 -0.51
C PHE A 199 -12.91 -7.60 0.50
N GLN A 200 -14.17 -7.80 0.87
CA GLN A 200 -14.94 -6.86 1.70
C GLN A 200 -15.27 -7.40 3.09
N TYR A 201 -14.99 -8.68 3.36
CA TYR A 201 -15.35 -9.32 4.62
C TYR A 201 -14.09 -9.68 5.40
N ARG A 202 -14.10 -9.32 6.68
CA ARG A 202 -13.06 -9.67 7.66
C ARG A 202 -13.62 -10.51 8.79
N LEU A 203 -12.75 -11.15 9.55
CA LEU A 203 -13.13 -11.81 10.80
C LEU A 203 -13.48 -10.77 11.86
N GLU A 204 -14.63 -10.94 12.52
CA GLU A 204 -15.21 -9.95 13.44
C GLU A 204 -14.45 -9.83 14.77
N GLU A 205 -14.02 -10.95 15.36
CA GLU A 205 -13.62 -11.01 16.78
C GLU A 205 -12.12 -11.17 17.04
N PHE A 206 -11.27 -11.15 16.00
CA PHE A 206 -9.83 -11.37 16.19
C PHE A 206 -9.05 -10.06 16.05
N LEU A 207 -8.64 -9.48 17.18
CA LEU A 207 -7.47 -8.63 17.22
C LEU A 207 -6.26 -9.54 17.06
N ASP A 208 -5.69 -9.56 15.85
CA ASP A 208 -4.50 -10.34 15.60
C ASP A 208 -3.33 -9.73 16.39
N PRO A 209 -2.50 -10.55 17.06
CA PRO A 209 -1.33 -10.03 17.76
C PRO A 209 -0.28 -9.43 16.80
N ARG A 210 -0.40 -9.67 15.49
CA ARG A 210 0.42 -9.00 14.48
C ARG A 210 0.02 -7.54 14.36
N VAL A 211 1.04 -6.70 14.29
CA VAL A 211 0.91 -5.26 14.10
C VAL A 211 1.87 -4.80 13.02
N LYS A 212 1.60 -3.63 12.43
CA LYS A 212 2.54 -2.93 11.57
C LYS A 212 2.97 -1.64 12.21
N THR A 213 4.25 -1.35 12.10
CA THR A 213 4.88 -0.30 12.91
C THR A 213 5.16 0.93 12.06
N PHE A 214 4.87 2.08 12.62
CA PHE A 214 5.31 3.38 12.15
C PHE A 214 6.23 4.01 13.20
N VAL A 215 7.30 4.64 12.76
CA VAL A 215 8.30 5.26 13.64
C VAL A 215 8.89 6.50 12.99
N ARG A 216 9.44 7.40 13.81
CA ARG A 216 10.28 8.49 13.31
C ARG A 216 11.72 7.99 13.17
N PRO A 217 12.36 8.14 11.99
CA PRO A 217 13.75 7.69 11.81
C PRO A 217 14.74 8.26 12.84
N LYS A 218 14.52 9.48 13.33
CA LYS A 218 15.36 10.09 14.36
C LYS A 218 15.28 9.40 15.73
N ASP A 219 14.18 8.71 16.03
CA ASP A 219 14.00 7.98 17.29
C ASP A 219 14.38 6.50 17.16
N PHE A 220 14.52 6.00 15.94
CA PHE A 220 14.82 4.61 15.66
C PHE A 220 16.27 4.25 16.03
N LEU A 221 16.45 3.09 16.65
CA LEU A 221 17.76 2.48 16.93
C LEU A 221 18.00 1.22 16.09
N SER A 222 17.09 0.24 16.14
CA SER A 222 17.18 -1.01 15.37
C SER A 222 15.82 -1.72 15.28
N MET A 223 15.66 -2.61 14.31
CA MET A 223 14.56 -3.59 14.29
C MET A 223 14.84 -4.73 15.26
N VAL A 224 13.79 -5.26 15.89
CA VAL A 224 13.85 -6.50 16.69
C VAL A 224 13.15 -7.63 15.96
N THR A 225 11.98 -7.31 15.41
CA THR A 225 11.16 -8.21 14.60
C THR A 225 10.56 -7.39 13.45
N ALA A 226 9.80 -8.04 12.56
CA ALA A 226 9.08 -7.33 11.52
C ALA A 226 7.95 -6.43 12.05
N HIS A 227 7.66 -6.51 13.35
CA HIS A 227 6.55 -5.84 14.01
C HIS A 227 6.99 -4.93 15.17
N SER A 228 8.31 -4.83 15.46
CA SER A 228 8.78 -4.08 16.62
C SER A 228 10.18 -3.50 16.45
N VAL A 229 10.36 -2.31 17.04
CA VAL A 229 11.58 -1.52 16.98
C VAL A 229 12.16 -1.26 18.37
N ILE A 230 13.48 -1.10 18.44
CA ILE A 230 14.16 -0.46 19.56
C ILE A 230 14.27 1.03 19.27
N LEU A 231 13.93 1.85 20.26
CA LEU A 231 14.02 3.29 20.19
C LEU A 231 15.26 3.78 20.91
N ARG A 232 15.85 4.88 20.44
CA ARG A 232 17.00 5.55 21.07
C ARG A 232 16.66 6.01 22.49
N GLN A 233 15.43 6.49 22.68
CA GLN A 233 14.85 6.90 23.94
C GLN A 233 13.33 6.65 23.86
N GLY A 234 12.70 6.25 24.98
CA GLY A 234 11.25 6.08 25.09
C GLY A 234 10.75 4.64 25.00
N LYS A 235 9.48 4.44 24.63
CA LYS A 235 8.77 3.14 24.60
C LYS A 235 7.87 3.03 23.37
N ALA A 236 7.59 1.81 22.92
CA ALA A 236 6.57 1.57 21.91
C ALA A 236 5.19 1.93 22.48
N GLU A 237 4.38 2.62 21.68
CA GLU A 237 2.99 2.95 21.99
C GLU A 237 2.06 2.13 21.13
N ASP A 238 0.95 1.72 21.73
CA ASP A 238 -0.05 0.92 21.05
C ASP A 238 -1.05 1.85 20.36
N GLY A 239 -1.18 1.72 19.04
CA GLY A 239 -2.22 2.40 18.26
C GLY A 239 -3.52 1.61 18.19
N SER A 240 -3.61 0.50 18.93
CA SER A 240 -4.67 -0.52 18.86
C SER A 240 -6.00 -0.15 19.52
N GLU A 241 -6.15 1.02 20.14
CA GLU A 241 -7.50 1.44 20.51
C GLU A 241 -8.29 1.55 19.19
N ASP A 242 -9.42 0.84 19.10
CA ASP A 242 -10.18 0.40 17.91
C ASP A 242 -10.61 1.50 16.89
N ILE A 243 -10.09 2.70 17.03
CA ILE A 243 -10.62 3.98 16.55
C ILE A 243 -9.71 4.68 15.52
N ALA A 244 -8.42 4.34 15.41
CA ALA A 244 -7.46 5.19 14.71
C ALA A 244 -7.12 4.73 13.27
N ALA A 245 -6.64 3.49 13.11
CA ALA A 245 -6.35 2.86 11.81
C ALA A 245 -6.29 1.32 11.92
N ASP A 246 -6.46 0.60 10.80
CA ASP A 246 -6.20 -0.84 10.66
C ASP A 246 -5.27 -1.09 9.47
N VAL A 247 -4.46 -2.15 9.49
CA VAL A 247 -3.82 -2.70 8.30
C VAL A 247 -4.58 -3.94 7.82
N LEU A 248 -4.93 -3.97 6.54
CA LEU A 248 -5.70 -5.05 5.93
C LEU A 248 -4.84 -5.94 5.04
N GLU A 249 -4.60 -7.21 5.40
CA GLU A 249 -4.04 -8.18 4.44
C GLU A 249 -5.15 -8.75 3.56
N THR A 250 -4.85 -8.83 2.26
CA THR A 250 -5.78 -9.38 1.27
C THR A 250 -5.26 -10.69 0.68
N PRO A 251 -6.14 -11.63 0.32
CA PRO A 251 -5.72 -12.93 -0.20
C PRO A 251 -5.12 -12.88 -1.61
N ALA A 252 -4.99 -11.70 -2.21
CA ALA A 252 -4.41 -11.47 -3.53
C ALA A 252 -3.03 -12.13 -3.73
N ARG A 253 -2.22 -12.25 -2.67
CA ARG A 253 -0.93 -12.94 -2.70
C ARG A 253 -1.04 -14.47 -2.58
N ARG A 254 -2.13 -15.00 -2.02
CA ARG A 254 -2.38 -16.45 -1.91
C ARG A 254 -3.00 -17.05 -3.17
N ASP A 255 -3.51 -16.20 -4.06
CA ASP A 255 -4.09 -16.57 -5.36
C ASP A 255 -3.01 -17.09 -6.37
N THR A 256 -1.72 -16.75 -6.20
CA THR A 256 -0.61 -17.25 -7.03
C THR A 256 -0.15 -18.67 -6.69
N PHE A 257 -0.44 -19.16 -5.47
CA PHE A 257 0.08 -20.45 -4.97
C PHE A 257 -0.95 -21.59 -4.92
N GLY A 258 -2.14 -21.42 -5.50
CA GLY A 258 -3.15 -22.49 -5.55
C GLY A 258 -3.63 -22.99 -4.17
N GLN A 259 -3.36 -22.23 -3.11
CA GLN A 259 -3.84 -22.48 -1.76
C GLN A 259 -4.43 -21.20 -1.15
N ALA A 260 -5.46 -20.67 -1.79
CA ALA A 260 -6.53 -20.06 -1.01
C ALA A 260 -7.07 -21.18 -0.11
N LYS A 261 -6.65 -21.23 1.17
CA LYS A 261 -7.26 -22.12 2.14
C LYS A 261 -8.76 -21.82 2.09
N MET A 262 -9.54 -22.70 1.44
CA MET A 262 -10.99 -22.67 1.56
C MET A 262 -11.26 -22.79 3.05
N MET A 263 -11.71 -21.70 3.67
CA MET A 263 -12.20 -21.81 5.02
C MET A 263 -13.46 -22.69 4.97
N PRO A 264 -13.58 -23.69 5.85
CA PRO A 264 -14.69 -24.62 5.80
C PRO A 264 -16.00 -23.85 5.97
N GLN A 265 -16.92 -24.04 5.01
CA GLN A 265 -18.24 -23.38 4.93
C GLN A 265 -19.21 -23.76 6.08
N ASN A 266 -18.73 -24.38 7.15
CA ASN A 266 -19.56 -24.99 8.19
C ASN A 266 -19.44 -24.35 9.58
N GLY A 267 -18.74 -23.23 9.71
CA GLY A 267 -18.78 -22.41 10.92
C GLY A 267 -19.71 -21.22 10.70
N ILE A 268 -20.71 -21.03 11.55
CA ILE A 268 -21.46 -19.78 11.64
C ILE A 268 -20.47 -18.73 12.15
N PHE A 269 -19.75 -18.09 11.25
CA PHE A 269 -18.95 -16.90 11.53
C PHE A 269 -19.75 -15.70 11.05
N ASN A 270 -20.00 -14.76 11.96
CA ASN A 270 -20.61 -13.50 11.63
C ASN A 270 -19.60 -12.70 10.80
N TYR A 271 -19.95 -12.41 9.55
CA TYR A 271 -19.16 -11.58 8.65
C TYR A 271 -19.69 -10.17 8.70
N HIS A 272 -18.83 -9.20 9.01
CA HIS A 272 -19.19 -7.79 8.98
C HIS A 272 -18.64 -7.14 7.70
N GLN A 273 -19.49 -6.43 6.96
CA GLN A 273 -19.00 -5.44 6.00
C GLN A 273 -18.57 -4.20 6.79
N PRO A 274 -17.36 -3.65 6.59
CA PRO A 274 -17.07 -2.33 7.12
C PRO A 274 -18.06 -1.32 6.51
N PRO A 275 -18.41 -0.24 7.22
CA PRO A 275 -19.18 0.84 6.61
C PRO A 275 -18.44 1.29 5.36
N LEU A 276 -19.11 1.18 4.22
CA LEU A 276 -18.67 1.81 2.98
C LEU A 276 -18.75 3.32 3.25
N GLY A 277 -17.60 3.93 3.54
CA GLY A 277 -17.44 5.38 3.63
C GLY A 277 -17.63 6.03 2.28
#